data_AF-A0A800IIF2-F1
#
_entry.id   AF-A0A800IIF2-F1
#
_cell.length_a   1.000
_cell.length_b   1.000
_cell.length_c   1.000
_cell.angle_alpha   90.00
_cell.angle_beta   90.00
_cell.angle_gamma   90.00
#
_symmetry.space_group_name_H-M   'P 1'
#
loop_
_entity.id
_entity.type
_entity.pdbx_description
1 polymer ?
#
loop_
_entity_poly.entity_id
_entity_poly.type
_entity_poly.pdbx_seq_one_letter_code
_entity_poly.pdbx_strand_id
1 'polypeptide(L)'
;MPLSPYPPTRSLRLALIPLGIGLNMSLGTIVSMLKLPIYLDMIGTIVVTILSGLWAGVLTATLTQQVIVSATINPIYYNFIPTAVAVALFTHIAARKGAFRTMGRTVLAGMAMGLVSGVVSAPIIVYVFGGIVATGRSVMTAYLLSTGEQVLKAVLLTGAAAEPVDKVLQCVLSVWCINSVPKNLLQRFKETGDHAGAMTQRAWAPATEVSQKISQSIHPVARGLASLIGIIGVFLADNVVVLVFVWLGVIVPLCMTTGISRKHMRMNGMVVLPLCLMLVALWGWIVGAPPDQVPGSNPEAGMQYALLISFRLAVVGGIFQLCFLSIPQAELLSTFWHWGIRRDHLIVAIGAFTIWPELKLRAEQIITARYARGLLPDRRLISRFRQLPYLLRPLLVWSLRAAVQRSELWDQKRLLDRVGHIRHAYEGSRLSGVTFIGISLVWLVINLVDI
;
A
#
# COMPACT_ATOMS: atom_id res chain seq x y z
N MET A 1 -21.38 4.30 -21.93
CA MET A 1 -22.43 4.78 -21.00
C MET A 1 -21.90 6.01 -20.25
N PRO A 2 -22.66 7.12 -20.11
CA PRO A 2 -22.21 8.25 -19.31
C PRO A 2 -22.15 7.87 -17.83
N LEU A 3 -21.08 8.25 -17.14
CA LEU A 3 -21.02 8.20 -15.68
C LEU A 3 -21.98 9.28 -15.15
N SER A 4 -22.87 8.91 -14.23
CA SER A 4 -23.84 9.82 -13.61
C SER A 4 -23.11 10.92 -12.82
N PRO A 5 -23.64 12.16 -12.75
CA PRO A 5 -23.06 13.24 -11.96
C PRO A 5 -23.22 13.07 -10.44
N TYR A 6 -24.02 12.11 -9.96
CA TYR A 6 -24.28 11.93 -8.52
C TYR A 6 -23.39 10.82 -7.91
N PRO A 7 -22.61 11.11 -6.85
CA PRO A 7 -21.80 10.11 -6.17
C PRO A 7 -22.67 9.14 -5.35
N PRO A 8 -22.24 7.88 -5.15
CA PRO A 8 -22.94 6.95 -4.27
C PRO A 8 -23.08 7.50 -2.84
N THR A 9 -24.01 6.95 -2.05
CA THR A 9 -24.20 7.40 -0.65
C THR A 9 -22.89 7.38 0.13
N ARG A 10 -22.82 8.26 1.14
CA ARG A 10 -21.68 8.31 2.05
C ARG A 10 -21.34 6.92 2.60
N SER A 11 -22.33 6.18 3.07
CA SER A 11 -22.19 4.83 3.62
C SER A 11 -21.67 3.81 2.60
N LEU A 12 -22.20 3.84 1.37
CA LEU A 12 -21.75 2.94 0.30
C LEU A 12 -20.32 3.24 -0.17
N ARG A 13 -19.97 4.53 -0.29
CA ARG A 13 -18.60 4.96 -0.59
C ARG A 13 -17.61 4.44 0.44
N LEU A 14 -17.95 4.56 1.72
CA LEU A 14 -17.10 4.10 2.82
C LEU A 14 -17.04 2.58 2.92
N ALA A 15 -18.12 1.87 2.61
CA ALA A 15 -18.14 0.40 2.59
C ALA A 15 -17.30 -0.18 1.44
N LEU A 16 -17.23 0.52 0.30
CA LEU A 16 -16.44 0.08 -0.86
C LEU A 16 -14.93 0.11 -0.64
N ILE A 17 -14.41 1.08 0.12
CA ILE A 17 -12.96 1.25 0.31
C ILE A 17 -12.30 -0.01 0.88
N PRO A 18 -12.72 -0.56 2.04
CA PRO A 18 -12.08 -1.74 2.60
C PRO A 18 -12.26 -3.01 1.76
N LEU A 19 -13.29 -3.06 0.92
CA LEU A 19 -13.42 -4.13 -0.08
C LEU A 19 -12.46 -3.95 -1.26
N GLY A 20 -12.24 -2.72 -1.72
CA GLY A 20 -11.18 -2.39 -2.68
C GLY A 20 -9.80 -2.80 -2.17
N ILE A 21 -9.53 -2.54 -0.89
CA ILE A 21 -8.28 -2.94 -0.22
C ILE A 21 -8.13 -4.47 -0.21
N GLY A 22 -9.16 -5.19 0.26
CA GLY A 22 -9.10 -6.64 0.28
C GLY A 22 -9.03 -7.27 -1.11
N LEU A 23 -9.60 -6.63 -2.15
CA LEU A 23 -9.47 -7.05 -3.54
C LEU A 23 -8.02 -6.96 -4.02
N ASN A 24 -7.37 -5.80 -3.85
CA ASN A 24 -5.97 -5.61 -4.22
C ASN A 24 -5.07 -6.70 -3.60
N MET A 25 -5.28 -6.96 -2.31
CA MET A 25 -4.52 -7.94 -1.54
C MET A 25 -4.80 -9.39 -1.97
N SER A 26 -6.05 -9.70 -2.27
CA SER A 26 -6.45 -11.04 -2.71
C SER A 26 -5.91 -11.33 -4.09
N LEU A 27 -5.93 -10.34 -4.98
CA LEU A 27 -5.38 -10.48 -6.32
C LEU A 27 -3.87 -10.63 -6.30
N GLY A 28 -3.15 -9.88 -5.46
CA GLY A 28 -1.72 -10.12 -5.22
C GLY A 28 -1.42 -11.54 -4.74
N THR A 29 -2.26 -12.09 -3.86
CA THR A 29 -2.14 -13.47 -3.38
C THR A 29 -2.44 -14.50 -4.47
N ILE A 30 -3.50 -14.30 -5.26
CA ILE A 30 -3.86 -15.17 -6.39
C ILE A 30 -2.72 -15.21 -7.42
N VAL A 31 -2.16 -14.04 -7.77
CA VAL A 31 -1.01 -13.93 -8.69
C VAL A 31 0.19 -14.69 -8.16
N SER A 32 0.50 -14.52 -6.87
CA SER A 32 1.62 -15.21 -6.21
C SER A 32 1.42 -16.73 -6.18
N MET A 33 0.22 -17.20 -5.83
CA MET A 33 -0.14 -18.62 -5.85
C MET A 33 -0.06 -19.22 -7.26
N LEU A 34 -0.50 -18.48 -8.28
CA LEU A 34 -0.43 -18.88 -9.69
C LEU A 34 0.96 -18.67 -10.30
N LYS A 35 1.91 -18.06 -9.58
CA LYS A 35 3.25 -17.69 -10.05
C LYS A 35 3.22 -16.90 -11.37
N LEU A 36 2.29 -15.95 -11.48
CA LEU A 36 2.16 -15.12 -12.68
C LEU A 36 3.15 -13.94 -12.63
N PRO A 37 3.87 -13.62 -13.72
CA PRO A 37 4.82 -12.51 -13.77
C PRO A 37 4.14 -11.16 -14.06
N ILE A 38 3.05 -10.84 -13.35
CA ILE A 38 2.27 -9.61 -13.50
C ILE A 38 1.87 -9.06 -12.13
N TYR A 39 1.60 -7.76 -12.02
CA TYR A 39 1.08 -7.16 -10.79
C TYR A 39 -0.41 -6.83 -10.98
N LEU A 40 -1.27 -7.18 -10.02
CA LEU A 40 -2.72 -6.97 -10.07
C LEU A 40 -3.27 -6.26 -8.82
N ASP A 41 -2.39 -5.55 -8.14
CA ASP A 41 -2.57 -4.95 -6.82
C ASP A 41 -3.24 -3.57 -6.86
N MET A 42 -3.57 -3.04 -8.05
CA MET A 42 -4.30 -1.77 -8.18
C MET A 42 -5.69 -1.92 -8.80
N ILE A 43 -6.15 -3.14 -9.11
CA ILE A 43 -7.48 -3.35 -9.72
C ILE A 43 -8.59 -2.81 -8.81
N GLY A 44 -8.55 -3.15 -7.52
CA GLY A 44 -9.50 -2.67 -6.53
C GLY A 44 -9.47 -1.15 -6.37
N THR A 45 -8.26 -0.55 -6.37
CA THR A 45 -8.09 0.90 -6.37
C THR A 45 -8.76 1.56 -7.58
N ILE A 46 -8.51 1.04 -8.79
CA ILE A 46 -9.08 1.58 -10.03
C ILE A 46 -10.61 1.44 -10.02
N VAL A 47 -11.13 0.27 -9.64
CA VAL A 47 -12.58 0.00 -9.57
C VAL A 47 -13.25 0.93 -8.55
N VAL A 48 -12.73 1.05 -7.33
CA VAL A 48 -13.29 1.95 -6.31
C VAL A 48 -13.20 3.41 -6.76
N THR A 49 -12.12 3.82 -7.41
CA THR A 49 -11.98 5.19 -7.93
C THR A 49 -13.04 5.51 -8.99
N ILE A 50 -13.30 4.56 -9.90
CA ILE A 50 -14.31 4.72 -10.97
C ILE A 50 -15.72 4.78 -10.37
N LEU A 51 -16.02 3.95 -9.36
CA LEU A 51 -17.37 3.86 -8.78
C LEU A 51 -17.68 4.94 -7.73
N SER A 52 -16.69 5.33 -6.92
CA SER A 52 -16.88 6.18 -5.73
C SER A 52 -16.15 7.52 -5.78
N GLY A 53 -15.31 7.75 -6.80
CA GLY A 53 -14.55 8.98 -6.99
C GLY A 53 -13.18 9.01 -6.29
N LEU A 54 -12.50 10.16 -6.39
CA LEU A 54 -11.10 10.34 -6.03
C LEU A 54 -10.78 9.95 -4.59
N TRP A 55 -11.53 10.48 -3.62
CA TRP A 55 -11.24 10.28 -2.20
C TRP A 55 -11.31 8.82 -1.78
N ALA A 56 -12.32 8.09 -2.26
CA ALA A 56 -12.41 6.65 -2.01
C ALA A 56 -11.26 5.90 -2.68
N GLY A 57 -10.88 6.29 -3.89
CA GLY A 57 -9.73 5.76 -4.62
C GLY A 57 -8.41 5.95 -3.87
N VAL A 58 -8.10 7.18 -3.48
CA VAL A 58 -6.88 7.54 -2.74
C VAL A 58 -6.82 6.78 -1.41
N LEU A 59 -7.91 6.76 -0.63
CA LEU A 59 -7.95 6.01 0.62
C LEU A 59 -7.75 4.51 0.39
N THR A 60 -8.33 3.94 -0.66
CA THR A 60 -8.11 2.53 -1.03
C THR A 60 -6.63 2.29 -1.35
N ALA A 61 -6.02 3.14 -2.17
CA ALA A 61 -4.64 3.03 -2.60
C ALA A 61 -3.66 3.13 -1.43
N THR A 62 -3.80 4.19 -0.62
CA THR A 62 -2.89 4.46 0.49
C THR A 62 -3.06 3.45 1.61
N LEU A 63 -4.28 3.09 2.01
CA LEU A 63 -4.47 2.11 3.09
C LEU A 63 -4.03 0.70 2.67
N THR A 64 -4.22 0.31 1.41
CA THR A 64 -3.66 -0.96 0.88
C THR A 64 -2.15 -0.96 1.07
N GLN A 65 -1.49 0.06 0.53
CA GLN A 65 -0.02 0.12 0.48
C GLN A 65 0.60 0.34 1.87
N GLN A 66 0.09 1.33 2.61
CA GLN A 66 0.65 1.82 3.87
C GLN A 66 0.31 0.89 5.05
N VAL A 67 -0.91 0.37 5.13
CA VAL A 67 -1.35 -0.30 6.37
C VAL A 67 -1.29 -1.81 6.26
N ILE A 68 -1.72 -2.39 5.15
CA ILE A 68 -1.84 -3.85 5.06
C ILE A 68 -0.61 -4.47 4.38
N VAL A 69 -0.26 -4.03 3.18
CA VAL A 69 0.86 -4.60 2.43
C VAL A 69 2.19 -4.38 3.16
N SER A 70 2.44 -3.16 3.65
CA SER A 70 3.67 -2.86 4.40
C SER A 70 3.75 -3.60 5.73
N ALA A 71 2.62 -3.82 6.41
CA ALA A 71 2.59 -4.56 7.67
C ALA A 71 2.73 -6.08 7.48
N THR A 72 2.23 -6.64 6.35
CA THR A 72 2.06 -8.10 6.21
C THR A 72 2.99 -8.75 5.19
N ILE A 73 3.39 -8.03 4.14
CA ILE A 73 4.18 -8.57 3.02
C ILE A 73 5.60 -8.04 3.07
N ASN A 74 5.78 -6.73 2.90
CA ASN A 74 7.09 -6.12 2.85
C ASN A 74 7.01 -4.65 3.29
N PRO A 75 7.65 -4.29 4.42
CA PRO A 75 7.63 -2.94 4.98
C PRO A 75 8.13 -1.86 4.04
N ILE A 76 8.95 -2.19 3.04
CA ILE A 76 9.52 -1.18 2.15
C ILE A 76 8.48 -0.59 1.19
N TYR A 77 7.31 -1.23 1.03
CA TYR A 77 6.26 -0.79 0.12
C TYR A 77 5.61 0.55 0.48
N TYR A 78 5.73 1.05 1.72
CA TYR A 78 5.18 2.36 2.10
C TYR A 78 5.83 3.50 1.27
N ASN A 79 7.05 3.32 0.76
CA ASN A 79 7.73 4.33 -0.06
C ASN A 79 6.97 4.65 -1.35
N PHE A 80 6.11 3.74 -1.84
CA PHE A 80 5.34 3.91 -3.07
C PHE A 80 3.95 4.54 -2.85
N ILE A 81 3.66 5.09 -1.66
CA ILE A 81 2.43 5.85 -1.41
C ILE A 81 2.21 6.97 -2.44
N PRO A 82 3.20 7.81 -2.79
CA PRO A 82 3.01 8.87 -3.79
C PRO A 82 2.58 8.31 -5.15
N THR A 83 3.17 7.18 -5.57
CA THR A 83 2.82 6.48 -6.81
C THR A 83 1.38 5.97 -6.76
N ALA A 84 0.95 5.38 -5.64
CA ALA A 84 -0.42 4.90 -5.45
C ALA A 84 -1.45 6.04 -5.51
N VAL A 85 -1.14 7.20 -4.90
CA VAL A 85 -1.96 8.41 -4.98
C VAL A 85 -2.04 8.94 -6.40
N ALA A 86 -0.92 8.99 -7.13
CA ALA A 86 -0.88 9.43 -8.52
C ALA A 86 -1.75 8.55 -9.43
N VAL A 87 -1.72 7.22 -9.24
CA VAL A 87 -2.57 6.27 -9.96
C VAL A 87 -4.05 6.53 -9.68
N ALA A 88 -4.44 6.74 -8.42
CA ALA A 88 -5.83 7.06 -8.07
C ALA A 88 -6.28 8.42 -8.66
N LEU A 89 -5.42 9.43 -8.61
CA LEU A 89 -5.70 10.74 -9.20
C LEU A 89 -5.88 10.67 -10.72
N PHE A 90 -4.95 10.01 -11.41
CA PHE A 90 -5.04 9.80 -12.85
C PHE A 90 -6.32 9.04 -13.21
N THR A 91 -6.62 7.95 -12.49
CA THR A 91 -7.83 7.16 -12.72
C THR A 91 -9.09 8.01 -12.60
N HIS A 92 -9.17 8.88 -11.59
CA HIS A 92 -10.32 9.76 -11.41
C HIS A 92 -10.52 10.72 -12.59
N ILE A 93 -9.44 11.35 -13.05
CA ILE A 93 -9.47 12.29 -14.17
C ILE A 93 -9.83 11.55 -15.47
N ALA A 94 -9.20 10.41 -15.73
CA ALA A 94 -9.45 9.58 -16.90
C ALA A 94 -10.90 9.06 -16.94
N ALA A 95 -11.45 8.67 -15.77
CA ALA A 95 -12.84 8.25 -15.65
C ALA A 95 -13.81 9.39 -16.00
N ARG A 96 -13.61 10.60 -15.45
CA ARG A 96 -14.45 11.77 -15.78
C ARG A 96 -14.41 12.12 -17.26
N LYS A 97 -13.25 11.98 -17.90
CA LYS A 97 -13.08 12.17 -19.36
C LYS A 97 -13.65 11.02 -20.20
N GLY A 98 -14.18 9.98 -19.58
CA GLY A 98 -14.76 8.83 -20.28
C GLY A 98 -13.74 7.95 -20.98
N ALA A 99 -12.49 7.92 -20.50
CA ALA A 99 -11.43 7.11 -21.08
C ALA A 99 -11.69 5.60 -20.95
N PHE A 100 -12.48 5.18 -19.95
CA PHE A 100 -12.82 3.77 -19.73
C PHE A 100 -14.08 3.29 -20.50
N ARG A 101 -14.57 4.07 -21.49
CA ARG A 101 -15.81 3.75 -22.22
C ARG A 101 -15.61 2.74 -23.35
N THR A 102 -14.42 2.70 -23.96
CA THR A 102 -14.09 1.82 -25.08
C THR A 102 -12.73 1.18 -24.84
N MET A 103 -12.51 -0.03 -25.36
CA MET A 103 -11.25 -0.76 -25.13
C MET A 103 -10.03 0.02 -25.61
N GLY A 104 -10.08 0.66 -26.78
CA GLY A 104 -8.99 1.49 -27.27
C GLY A 104 -8.65 2.66 -26.34
N ARG A 105 -9.67 3.37 -25.83
CA ARG A 105 -9.43 4.47 -24.86
C ARG A 105 -8.92 3.94 -23.51
N THR A 106 -9.36 2.77 -23.08
CA THR A 106 -8.86 2.11 -21.87
C THR A 106 -7.38 1.73 -22.00
N VAL A 107 -6.98 1.21 -23.16
CA VAL A 107 -5.56 0.90 -23.44
C VAL A 107 -4.72 2.17 -23.43
N LEU A 108 -5.16 3.23 -24.11
CA LEU A 108 -4.46 4.52 -24.09
C LEU A 108 -4.38 5.12 -22.68
N ALA A 109 -5.46 5.03 -21.90
CA ALA A 109 -5.47 5.46 -20.51
C ALA A 109 -4.50 4.65 -19.65
N GLY A 110 -4.43 3.33 -19.85
CA GLY A 110 -3.48 2.46 -19.16
C GLY A 110 -2.04 2.78 -19.52
N MET A 111 -1.74 3.06 -20.79
CA MET A 111 -0.39 3.48 -21.22
C MET A 111 0.02 4.79 -20.56
N ALA A 112 -0.85 5.81 -20.62
CA ALA A 112 -0.60 7.09 -19.98
C ALA A 112 -0.50 6.97 -18.45
N MET A 113 -1.32 6.11 -17.82
CA MET A 113 -1.24 5.82 -16.39
C MET A 113 0.11 5.19 -16.01
N GLY A 114 0.62 4.26 -16.83
CA GLY A 114 1.93 3.65 -16.62
C GLY A 114 3.08 4.63 -16.76
N LEU A 115 3.00 5.58 -17.69
CA LEU A 115 3.98 6.66 -17.77
C LEU A 115 3.94 7.55 -16.52
N VAL A 116 2.75 7.90 -16.05
CA VAL A 116 2.58 8.67 -14.81
C VAL A 116 3.13 7.90 -13.60
N SER A 117 2.83 6.60 -13.45
CA SER A 117 3.37 5.80 -12.34
C SER A 117 4.89 5.63 -12.43
N GLY A 118 5.43 5.44 -13.63
CA GLY A 118 6.86 5.35 -13.89
C GLY A 118 7.60 6.64 -13.51
N VAL A 119 7.10 7.80 -13.95
CA VAL A 119 7.69 9.11 -13.61
C VAL A 119 7.62 9.39 -12.12
N VAL A 120 6.48 9.11 -11.47
CA VAL A 120 6.32 9.36 -10.03
C VAL A 120 7.15 8.40 -9.17
N SER A 121 7.32 7.15 -9.61
CA SER A 121 8.13 6.16 -8.88
C SER A 121 9.64 6.31 -9.11
N ALA A 122 10.08 6.91 -10.22
CA ALA A 122 11.49 7.00 -10.56
C ALA A 122 12.35 7.73 -9.49
N PRO A 123 11.97 8.92 -8.98
CA PRO A 123 12.73 9.58 -7.91
C PRO A 123 12.83 8.71 -6.66
N ILE A 124 11.74 8.01 -6.30
CA ILE A 124 11.72 7.11 -5.15
C ILE A 124 12.75 5.98 -5.37
N ILE A 125 12.74 5.35 -6.54
CA ILE A 125 13.68 4.26 -6.86
C ILE A 125 15.13 4.74 -6.87
N VAL A 126 15.40 5.95 -7.38
CA VAL A 126 16.76 6.50 -7.42
C VAL A 126 17.25 6.86 -6.02
N TYR A 127 16.51 7.69 -5.28
CA TYR A 127 16.97 8.26 -4.01
C TYR A 127 16.83 7.31 -2.82
N VAL A 128 15.80 6.46 -2.82
CA VAL A 128 15.54 5.55 -1.68
C VAL A 128 16.17 4.18 -1.91
N PHE A 129 16.29 3.72 -3.16
CA PHE A 129 16.75 2.37 -3.48
C PHE A 129 18.03 2.31 -4.32
N GLY A 130 18.63 3.44 -4.69
CA GLY A 130 19.88 3.43 -5.47
C GLY A 130 19.71 2.90 -6.88
N GLY A 131 18.52 3.07 -7.47
CA GLY A 131 18.22 2.71 -8.85
C GLY A 131 17.63 1.31 -9.07
N ILE A 132 17.63 0.44 -8.05
CA ILE A 132 17.19 -0.97 -8.18
C ILE A 132 16.28 -1.38 -7.02
N VAL A 133 15.20 -2.12 -7.31
CA VAL A 133 14.15 -2.49 -6.34
C VAL A 133 13.98 -4.01 -6.18
N ALA A 134 14.99 -4.81 -6.55
CA ALA A 134 14.97 -6.28 -6.52
C ALA A 134 13.75 -6.91 -7.23
N THR A 135 13.26 -6.24 -8.28
CA THR A 135 12.20 -6.73 -9.18
C THR A 135 12.77 -7.09 -10.55
N GLY A 136 11.99 -7.79 -11.40
CA GLY A 136 12.44 -8.18 -12.76
C GLY A 136 12.92 -7.01 -13.62
N ARG A 137 12.36 -5.80 -13.42
CA ARG A 137 12.82 -4.58 -14.10
C ARG A 137 14.24 -4.17 -13.74
N SER A 138 14.73 -4.57 -12.58
CA SER A 138 16.04 -4.18 -12.07
C SER A 138 17.18 -4.74 -12.93
N VAL A 139 16.98 -5.87 -13.61
CA VAL A 139 17.94 -6.43 -14.57
C VAL A 139 18.09 -5.50 -15.78
N MET A 140 16.97 -4.97 -16.31
CA MET A 140 17.00 -4.01 -17.41
C MET A 140 17.69 -2.71 -16.97
N THR A 141 17.45 -2.25 -15.73
CA THR A 141 18.09 -1.04 -15.22
C THR A 141 19.58 -1.24 -15.04
N ALA A 142 20.00 -2.38 -14.47
CA ALA A 142 21.41 -2.74 -14.32
C ALA A 142 22.14 -2.78 -15.67
N TYR A 143 21.51 -3.32 -16.72
CA TYR A 143 22.06 -3.31 -18.06
C TYR A 143 22.29 -1.89 -18.59
N LEU A 144 21.29 -1.01 -18.51
CA LEU A 144 21.45 0.39 -18.94
C LEU A 144 22.52 1.12 -18.14
N LEU A 145 22.60 0.91 -16.82
CA LEU A 145 23.64 1.49 -15.97
C LEU A 145 25.04 1.02 -16.40
N SER A 146 25.19 -0.26 -16.77
CA SER A 146 26.46 -0.79 -17.27
C SER A 146 26.91 -0.16 -18.59
N THR A 147 25.99 0.42 -19.37
CA THR A 147 26.31 1.17 -20.60
C THR A 147 26.70 2.63 -20.34
N GLY A 148 26.79 3.06 -19.08
CA GLY A 148 27.14 4.43 -18.69
C GLY A 148 25.97 5.40 -18.67
N GLU A 149 24.73 4.92 -18.76
CA GLU A 149 23.56 5.79 -18.65
C GLU A 149 23.37 6.30 -17.22
N GLN A 150 22.93 7.56 -17.10
CA GLN A 150 22.61 8.16 -15.81
C GLN A 150 21.50 7.37 -15.09
N VAL A 151 21.60 7.23 -13.76
CA VAL A 151 20.67 6.41 -12.96
C VAL A 151 19.21 6.79 -13.16
N LEU A 152 18.91 8.09 -13.10
CA LEU A 152 17.55 8.57 -13.29
C LEU A 152 17.02 8.23 -14.68
N LYS A 153 17.84 8.41 -15.72
CA LYS A 153 17.47 8.09 -17.10
C LYS A 153 17.25 6.59 -17.29
N ALA A 154 18.15 5.75 -16.75
CA ALA A 154 18.00 4.30 -16.78
C ALA A 154 16.69 3.85 -16.11
N VAL A 155 16.38 4.36 -14.91
CA VAL A 155 15.15 4.03 -14.18
C VAL A 155 13.90 4.53 -14.92
N LEU A 156 13.94 5.72 -15.51
CA LEU A 156 12.84 6.28 -16.29
C LEU A 156 12.59 5.46 -17.57
N LEU A 157 13.63 5.07 -18.30
CA LEU A 157 13.50 4.27 -19.53
C LEU A 157 12.93 2.88 -19.23
N THR A 158 13.46 2.19 -18.22
CA THR A 158 12.91 0.86 -17.86
C THR A 158 11.52 0.96 -17.26
N GLY A 159 11.23 2.04 -16.53
CA GLY A 159 9.89 2.35 -16.03
C GLY A 159 8.91 2.56 -17.19
N ALA A 160 9.27 3.40 -18.16
CA ALA A 160 8.45 3.66 -19.34
C ALA A 160 8.25 2.41 -20.22
N ALA A 161 9.16 1.45 -20.20
CA ALA A 161 8.99 0.18 -20.90
C ALA A 161 8.03 -0.78 -20.17
N ALA A 162 8.17 -0.91 -18.85
CA ALA A 162 7.44 -1.94 -18.08
C ALA A 162 6.10 -1.47 -17.50
N GLU A 163 6.04 -0.24 -16.97
CA GLU A 163 4.86 0.28 -16.25
C GLU A 163 3.62 0.42 -17.16
N PRO A 164 3.73 0.90 -18.42
CA PRO A 164 2.57 0.95 -19.32
C PRO A 164 1.94 -0.42 -19.56
N VAL A 165 2.74 -1.47 -19.71
CA VAL A 165 2.22 -2.83 -19.93
C VAL A 165 1.41 -3.31 -18.71
N ASP A 166 1.95 -3.10 -17.51
CA ASP A 166 1.28 -3.41 -16.25
C ASP A 166 -0.03 -2.63 -16.09
N LYS A 167 -0.01 -1.31 -16.32
CA LYS A 167 -1.19 -0.44 -16.13
C LYS A 167 -2.25 -0.62 -17.20
N VAL A 168 -1.88 -0.96 -18.44
CA VAL A 168 -2.84 -1.39 -19.47
C VAL A 168 -3.58 -2.64 -19.00
N LEU A 169 -2.85 -3.66 -18.53
CA LEU A 169 -3.47 -4.90 -18.06
C LEU A 169 -4.45 -4.63 -16.91
N GLN A 170 -4.02 -3.87 -15.90
CA GLN A 170 -4.86 -3.53 -14.75
C GLN A 170 -6.10 -2.71 -15.17
N CYS A 171 -5.95 -1.71 -16.05
CA CYS A 171 -7.08 -0.90 -16.53
C CYS A 171 -8.09 -1.74 -17.32
N VAL A 172 -7.61 -2.58 -18.24
CA VAL A 172 -8.46 -3.47 -19.04
C VAL A 172 -9.19 -4.46 -18.14
N LEU A 173 -8.49 -5.08 -17.19
CA LEU A 173 -9.11 -5.98 -16.22
C LEU A 173 -10.14 -5.24 -15.36
N SER A 174 -9.84 -4.04 -14.85
CA SER A 174 -10.80 -3.26 -14.06
C SER A 174 -12.07 -2.92 -14.85
N VAL A 175 -11.96 -2.52 -16.12
CA VAL A 175 -13.12 -2.25 -16.98
C VAL A 175 -13.91 -3.54 -17.28
N TRP A 176 -13.22 -4.62 -17.61
CA TRP A 176 -13.83 -5.93 -17.81
C TRP A 176 -14.59 -6.39 -16.55
N CYS A 177 -13.99 -6.17 -15.39
CA CYS A 177 -14.56 -6.47 -14.08
C CYS A 177 -15.84 -5.67 -13.84
N ILE A 178 -15.83 -4.35 -14.06
CA ILE A 178 -17.01 -3.49 -13.92
C ILE A 178 -18.13 -3.94 -14.88
N ASN A 179 -17.80 -4.24 -16.14
CA ASN A 179 -18.77 -4.68 -17.14
C ASN A 179 -19.35 -6.07 -16.85
N SER A 180 -18.67 -6.87 -16.04
CA SER A 180 -19.10 -8.23 -15.68
C SER A 180 -20.11 -8.27 -14.52
N VAL A 181 -20.33 -7.13 -13.86
CA VAL A 181 -21.23 -6.98 -12.71
C VAL A 181 -22.68 -6.79 -13.21
N PRO A 182 -23.69 -7.40 -12.55
CA PRO A 182 -25.09 -7.21 -12.90
C PRO A 182 -25.50 -5.72 -12.91
N LYS A 183 -26.21 -5.28 -13.95
CA LYS A 183 -26.65 -3.89 -14.12
C LYS A 183 -27.44 -3.38 -12.91
N ASN A 184 -28.27 -4.23 -12.30
CA ASN A 184 -29.06 -3.91 -11.12
C ASN A 184 -28.18 -3.57 -9.90
N LEU A 185 -27.02 -4.22 -9.76
CA LEU A 185 -26.07 -3.91 -8.70
C LEU A 185 -25.37 -2.57 -8.99
N LEU A 186 -25.04 -2.31 -10.26
CA LEU A 186 -24.45 -1.03 -10.68
C LEU A 186 -25.43 0.16 -10.56
N GLN A 187 -26.74 -0.06 -10.76
CA GLN A 187 -27.79 0.94 -10.58
C GLN A 187 -27.89 1.42 -9.13
N ARG A 188 -27.64 0.55 -8.14
CA ARG A 188 -27.59 0.97 -6.73
C ARG A 188 -26.50 2.00 -6.47
N PHE A 189 -25.35 1.92 -7.15
CA PHE A 189 -24.33 2.97 -7.05
C PHE A 189 -24.76 4.31 -7.69
N LYS A 190 -25.86 4.34 -8.47
CA LYS A 190 -26.46 5.53 -9.08
C LYS A 190 -27.67 6.08 -8.31
N GLU A 191 -28.55 5.21 -7.81
CA GLU A 191 -29.87 5.55 -7.26
C GLU A 191 -29.83 5.94 -5.78
N THR A 192 -28.86 5.45 -5.00
CA THR A 192 -28.92 5.58 -3.53
C THR A 192 -28.70 7.03 -3.04
N GLY A 193 -28.32 7.97 -3.91
CA GLY A 193 -28.21 9.40 -3.54
C GLY A 193 -29.51 10.02 -3.01
N ASP A 194 -30.67 9.59 -3.51
CA ASP A 194 -31.97 10.19 -3.18
C ASP A 194 -32.60 9.66 -1.88
N HIS A 195 -32.32 8.41 -1.49
CA HIS A 195 -32.98 7.79 -0.33
C HIS A 195 -32.32 8.13 1.03
N ALA A 196 -31.04 8.56 1.01
CA ALA A 196 -30.35 8.97 2.23
C ALA A 196 -30.90 10.27 2.83
N GLY A 197 -31.37 11.20 1.99
CA GLY A 197 -31.97 12.47 2.42
C GLY A 197 -33.35 12.34 3.07
N ALA A 198 -34.11 11.30 2.69
CA ALA A 198 -35.44 11.03 3.26
C ALA A 198 -35.38 10.31 4.62
N MET A 199 -34.30 9.59 4.94
CA MET A 199 -34.12 8.90 6.23
C MET A 199 -33.55 9.80 7.33
N THR A 200 -32.95 10.93 6.98
CA THR A 200 -32.34 11.89 7.93
C THR A 200 -33.32 12.68 8.80
N GLN A 201 -34.64 12.51 8.66
CA GLN A 201 -35.65 13.21 9.47
C GLN A 201 -36.27 12.38 10.62
N ARG A 202 -35.81 11.16 10.91
CA ARG A 202 -36.37 10.36 12.01
C ARG A 202 -35.55 10.42 13.29
N ALA A 203 -36.11 11.07 14.30
CA ALA A 203 -35.86 11.01 15.74
C ALA A 203 -34.39 10.78 16.18
N TRP A 204 -33.82 11.84 16.75
CA TRP A 204 -32.63 11.84 17.61
C TRP A 204 -32.84 10.90 18.80
N ALA A 205 -31.92 9.95 18.97
CA ALA A 205 -31.76 9.21 20.22
C ALA A 205 -30.43 9.68 20.84
N PRO A 206 -30.40 10.05 22.13
CA PRO A 206 -29.17 10.50 22.77
C PRO A 206 -28.15 9.35 22.75
N ALA A 207 -27.01 9.59 22.08
CA ALA A 207 -25.90 8.65 22.08
C ALA A 207 -25.31 8.60 23.50
N THR A 208 -25.34 7.43 24.14
CA THR A 208 -24.61 7.20 25.38
C THR A 208 -23.12 7.25 25.08
N GLU A 209 -22.38 8.09 25.81
CA GLU A 209 -20.92 8.14 25.69
C GLU A 209 -20.34 6.80 26.19
N VAL A 210 -19.80 6.02 25.26
CA VAL A 210 -19.05 4.80 25.59
C VAL A 210 -17.58 5.18 25.69
N SER A 211 -17.09 5.31 26.92
CA SER A 211 -15.66 5.49 27.20
C SER A 211 -15.00 4.11 27.26
N GLN A 212 -14.15 3.81 26.29
CA GLN A 212 -13.36 2.59 26.28
C GLN A 212 -11.95 2.92 26.78
N LYS A 213 -11.61 2.42 27.97
CA LYS A 213 -10.25 2.53 28.53
C LYS A 213 -9.35 1.51 27.86
N ILE A 214 -8.23 1.98 27.31
CA ILE A 214 -7.22 1.15 26.66
C ILE A 214 -5.87 1.58 27.23
N SER A 215 -5.14 0.62 27.80
CA SER A 215 -3.80 0.83 28.33
C SER A 215 -2.77 0.50 27.27
N GLN A 216 -2.12 1.52 26.69
CA GLN A 216 -0.97 1.32 25.81
C GLN A 216 0.31 1.75 26.53
N SER A 217 1.42 1.05 26.25
CA SER A 217 2.71 1.35 26.86
C SER A 217 3.34 2.68 26.40
N ILE A 218 3.04 3.13 25.18
CA ILE A 218 3.58 4.36 24.57
C ILE A 218 2.44 5.15 23.95
N HIS A 219 2.45 6.47 24.14
CA HIS A 219 1.44 7.35 23.58
C HIS A 219 1.43 7.32 22.04
N PRO A 220 0.29 7.08 21.39
CA PRO A 220 0.16 7.01 19.93
C PRO A 220 0.86 8.13 19.16
N VAL A 221 0.59 9.38 19.53
CA VAL A 221 1.15 10.56 18.85
C VAL A 221 2.67 10.62 19.01
N ALA A 222 3.18 10.25 20.19
CA ALA A 222 4.62 10.25 20.43
C ALA A 222 5.32 9.18 19.59
N ARG A 223 4.73 7.98 19.48
CA ARG A 223 5.23 6.92 18.60
C ARG A 223 5.24 7.37 17.12
N GLY A 224 4.17 8.00 16.66
CA GLY A 224 4.07 8.52 15.29
C GLY A 224 5.14 9.58 14.99
N LEU A 225 5.26 10.59 15.85
CA LEU A 225 6.28 11.65 15.72
C LEU A 225 7.71 11.11 15.81
N ALA A 226 8.00 10.24 16.79
CA ALA A 226 9.30 9.59 16.93
C ALA A 226 9.67 8.79 15.68
N SER A 227 8.71 8.07 15.09
CA SER A 227 8.93 7.31 13.86
C SER A 227 9.25 8.24 12.67
N LEU A 228 8.53 9.36 12.54
CA LEU A 228 8.80 10.34 11.47
C LEU A 228 10.18 10.98 11.62
N ILE A 229 10.52 11.42 12.84
CA ILE A 229 11.84 12.01 13.15
C ILE A 229 12.95 10.98 12.89
N GLY A 230 12.74 9.73 13.32
CA GLY A 230 13.67 8.62 13.08
C GLY A 230 13.93 8.39 11.59
N ILE A 231 12.87 8.35 10.78
CA ILE A 231 12.99 8.17 9.32
C ILE A 231 13.76 9.34 8.70
N ILE A 232 13.47 10.58 9.08
CA ILE A 232 14.21 11.75 8.58
C ILE A 232 15.69 11.63 8.92
N GLY A 233 16.04 11.31 10.16
CA GLY A 233 17.43 11.13 10.56
C GLY A 233 18.16 10.02 9.79
N VAL A 234 17.47 8.95 9.38
CA VAL A 234 18.07 7.89 8.54
C VAL A 234 18.42 8.38 7.14
N PHE A 235 17.59 9.26 6.56
CA PHE A 235 17.89 9.82 5.24
C PHE A 235 18.99 10.88 5.28
N LEU A 236 19.21 11.52 6.43
CA LEU A 236 20.33 12.45 6.67
C LEU A 236 21.64 11.72 7.00
N ALA A 237 21.58 10.48 7.47
CA ALA A 237 22.76 9.70 7.85
C ALA A 237 23.57 9.27 6.63
N ASP A 238 24.74 9.87 6.40
CA ASP A 238 25.66 9.51 5.31
C ASP A 238 26.72 8.46 5.70
N ASN A 239 26.72 8.00 6.96
CA ASN A 239 27.68 7.01 7.44
C ASN A 239 27.04 5.63 7.68
N VAL A 240 27.55 4.61 6.98
CA VAL A 240 27.10 3.20 7.12
C VAL A 240 27.26 2.69 8.55
N VAL A 241 28.37 3.04 9.20
CA VAL A 241 28.70 2.54 10.55
C VAL A 241 27.65 3.01 11.54
N VAL A 242 27.22 4.27 11.45
CA VAL A 242 26.17 4.84 12.28
C VAL A 242 24.85 4.11 12.08
N LEU A 243 24.47 3.81 10.84
CA LEU A 243 23.26 3.04 10.53
C LEU A 243 23.31 1.60 11.06
N VAL A 244 24.47 0.94 10.97
CA VAL A 244 24.70 -0.39 11.54
C VAL A 244 24.54 -0.37 13.06
N PHE A 245 25.13 0.63 13.74
CA PHE A 245 25.01 0.78 15.18
C PHE A 245 23.58 1.04 15.62
N VAL A 246 22.83 1.88 14.93
CA VAL A 246 21.40 2.09 15.24
C VAL A 246 20.59 0.84 14.97
N TRP A 247 20.88 0.14 13.86
CA TRP A 247 20.17 -1.09 13.54
C TRP A 247 20.39 -2.17 14.61
N LEU A 248 21.64 -2.45 14.97
CA LEU A 248 21.99 -3.47 15.97
C LEU A 248 21.73 -3.05 17.42
N GLY A 249 21.94 -1.77 17.74
CA GLY A 249 21.87 -1.25 19.11
C GLY A 249 20.48 -0.77 19.53
N VAL A 250 19.64 -0.36 18.58
CA VAL A 250 18.30 0.20 18.87
C VAL A 250 17.20 -0.65 18.25
N ILE A 251 17.21 -0.83 16.92
CA ILE A 251 16.09 -1.46 16.21
C ILE A 251 15.96 -2.95 16.56
N VAL A 252 17.05 -3.71 16.50
CA VAL A 252 17.04 -5.16 16.80
C VAL A 252 16.62 -5.43 18.25
N PRO A 253 17.19 -4.77 19.28
CA PRO A 253 16.76 -4.97 20.66
C PRO A 253 15.30 -4.59 20.91
N LEU A 254 14.82 -3.47 20.34
CA LEU A 254 13.40 -3.09 20.44
C LEU A 254 12.48 -4.10 19.75
N CYS A 255 12.91 -4.69 18.64
CA CYS A 255 12.17 -5.77 17.97
C CYS A 255 12.16 -7.07 18.80
N MET A 256 13.19 -7.32 19.61
CA MET A 256 13.22 -8.45 20.55
C MET A 256 12.28 -8.23 21.74
N THR A 257 12.30 -7.05 22.36
CA THR A 257 11.42 -6.74 23.51
C THR A 257 9.95 -6.67 23.14
N THR A 258 9.63 -6.28 21.91
CA THR A 258 8.24 -6.21 21.40
C THR A 258 7.73 -7.52 20.79
N GLY A 259 8.57 -8.57 20.70
CA GLY A 259 8.17 -9.87 20.15
C GLY A 259 8.04 -9.93 18.61
N ILE A 260 8.55 -8.92 17.89
CA ILE A 260 8.46 -8.81 16.42
C ILE A 260 9.72 -9.36 15.73
N SER A 261 10.75 -9.76 16.49
CA SER A 261 12.07 -10.19 15.99
C SER A 261 12.00 -11.15 14.79
N ARG A 262 11.13 -12.18 14.82
CA ARG A 262 10.97 -13.12 13.69
C ARG A 262 10.50 -12.43 12.40
N LYS A 263 9.56 -11.47 12.49
CA LYS A 263 9.08 -10.71 11.33
C LYS A 263 10.16 -9.76 10.81
N HIS A 264 10.91 -9.12 11.71
CA HIS A 264 12.02 -8.25 11.34
C HIS A 264 13.15 -9.03 10.65
N MET A 265 13.56 -10.17 11.21
CA MET A 265 14.58 -11.04 10.61
C MET A 265 14.14 -11.60 9.26
N ARG A 266 12.86 -11.96 9.12
CA ARG A 266 12.33 -12.39 7.83
C ARG A 266 12.35 -11.27 6.78
N MET A 267 11.98 -10.04 7.14
CA MET A 267 12.11 -8.88 6.24
C MET A 267 13.57 -8.69 5.81
N ASN A 268 14.51 -8.70 6.75
CA ASN A 268 15.92 -8.51 6.42
C ASN A 268 16.44 -9.63 5.52
N GLY A 269 16.14 -10.90 5.83
CA GLY A 269 16.60 -12.04 5.04
C GLY A 269 15.93 -12.18 3.68
N MET A 270 14.63 -11.88 3.54
CA MET A 270 13.89 -12.08 2.28
C MET A 270 13.83 -10.85 1.38
N VAL A 271 14.08 -9.64 1.92
CA VAL A 271 13.93 -8.39 1.17
C VAL A 271 15.23 -7.60 1.14
N VAL A 272 15.75 -7.23 2.32
CA VAL A 272 16.92 -6.34 2.40
C VAL A 272 18.17 -7.06 1.90
N LEU A 273 18.40 -8.31 2.28
CA LEU A 273 19.59 -9.06 1.91
C LEU A 273 19.68 -9.30 0.39
N PRO A 274 18.64 -9.81 -0.31
CA PRO A 274 18.69 -9.93 -1.77
C PRO A 274 18.92 -8.59 -2.48
N LEU A 275 18.27 -7.52 -1.99
CA LEU A 275 18.47 -6.19 -2.52
C LEU A 275 19.91 -5.69 -2.30
N CYS A 276 20.46 -5.92 -1.10
CA CYS A 276 21.84 -5.60 -0.75
C CYS A 276 22.83 -6.32 -1.67
N LEU A 277 22.66 -7.63 -1.85
CA LEU A 277 23.48 -8.41 -2.78
C LEU A 277 23.40 -7.86 -4.21
N MET A 278 22.19 -7.47 -4.66
CA MET A 278 22.00 -6.89 -5.98
C MET A 278 22.64 -5.50 -6.12
N LEU A 279 22.56 -4.66 -5.08
CA LEU A 279 23.19 -3.34 -5.06
C LEU A 279 24.72 -3.46 -4.99
N VAL A 280 25.26 -4.38 -4.20
CA VAL A 280 26.71 -4.64 -4.12
C VAL A 280 27.21 -5.18 -5.46
N ALA A 281 26.49 -6.11 -6.09
CA ALA A 281 26.85 -6.60 -7.41
C ALA A 281 26.79 -5.48 -8.46
N LEU A 282 25.75 -4.63 -8.44
CA LEU A 282 25.63 -3.52 -9.35
C LEU A 282 26.73 -2.47 -9.13
N TRP A 283 26.76 -1.85 -7.95
CA TRP A 283 27.58 -0.67 -7.68
C TRP A 283 29.03 -1.01 -7.36
N GLY A 284 29.29 -2.17 -6.76
CA GLY A 284 30.64 -2.64 -6.46
C GLY A 284 31.34 -3.32 -7.63
N TRP A 285 30.62 -4.07 -8.48
CA TRP A 285 31.25 -4.86 -9.56
C TRP A 285 30.86 -4.39 -10.96
N ILE A 286 29.57 -4.33 -11.30
CA ILE A 286 29.12 -4.08 -12.68
C ILE A 286 29.42 -2.63 -13.10
N VAL A 287 29.01 -1.66 -12.29
CA VAL A 287 29.25 -0.23 -12.49
C VAL A 287 30.57 0.18 -11.85
N GLY A 288 30.92 -0.40 -10.70
CA GLY A 288 32.22 -0.22 -10.05
C GLY A 288 32.52 1.22 -9.59
N ALA A 289 31.49 2.01 -9.33
CA ALA A 289 31.59 3.40 -8.84
C ALA A 289 30.21 3.87 -8.36
N PRO A 290 30.09 4.78 -7.38
CA PRO A 290 28.82 5.37 -6.98
C PRO A 290 28.21 6.27 -8.08
N PRO A 291 26.92 6.66 -7.99
CA PRO A 291 26.18 7.36 -9.05
C PRO A 291 26.78 8.69 -9.56
N ASP A 292 27.61 9.33 -8.73
CA ASP A 292 28.26 10.62 -8.95
C ASP A 292 29.62 10.50 -9.67
N GLN A 293 30.14 9.29 -9.80
CA GLN A 293 31.46 9.03 -10.36
C GLN A 293 31.38 8.27 -11.69
N VAL A 294 32.48 8.31 -12.44
CA VAL A 294 32.59 7.59 -13.72
C VAL A 294 32.58 6.08 -13.44
N PRO A 295 31.81 5.27 -14.18
CA PRO A 295 31.82 3.82 -14.02
C PRO A 295 33.24 3.25 -14.05
N GLY A 296 33.56 2.39 -13.08
CA GLY A 296 34.85 1.73 -12.91
C GLY A 296 35.92 2.55 -12.19
N SER A 297 35.63 3.78 -11.74
CA SER A 297 36.63 4.62 -11.07
C SER A 297 36.97 4.16 -9.65
N ASN A 298 35.98 3.70 -8.88
CA ASN A 298 36.15 3.37 -7.46
C ASN A 298 35.16 2.30 -6.97
N PRO A 299 35.52 1.01 -7.10
CA PRO A 299 34.69 -0.11 -6.66
C PRO A 299 34.39 -0.11 -5.15
N GLU A 300 35.33 0.37 -4.34
CA GLU A 300 35.18 0.42 -2.88
C GLU A 300 34.09 1.42 -2.47
N ALA A 301 34.11 2.62 -3.06
CA ALA A 301 33.06 3.62 -2.85
C ALA A 301 31.68 3.13 -3.33
N GLY A 302 31.64 2.39 -4.45
CA GLY A 302 30.42 1.76 -4.93
C GLY A 302 29.84 0.72 -3.96
N MET A 303 30.70 -0.07 -3.31
CA MET A 303 30.29 -1.02 -2.28
C MET A 303 29.79 -0.32 -1.01
N GLN A 304 30.46 0.76 -0.58
CA GLN A 304 30.00 1.57 0.55
C GLN A 304 28.62 2.19 0.27
N TYR A 305 28.39 2.72 -0.93
CA TYR A 305 27.09 3.23 -1.36
C TYR A 305 25.99 2.14 -1.32
N ALA A 306 26.29 0.95 -1.82
CA ALA A 306 25.36 -0.19 -1.77
C ALA A 306 24.97 -0.59 -0.34
N LEU A 307 25.96 -0.64 0.58
CA LEU A 307 25.74 -0.95 1.99
C LEU A 307 24.93 0.15 2.67
N LEU A 308 25.25 1.42 2.41
CA LEU A 308 24.54 2.58 2.93
C LEU A 308 23.04 2.51 2.63
N ILE A 309 22.67 2.29 1.37
CA ILE A 309 21.26 2.19 0.98
C ILE A 309 20.59 0.98 1.61
N SER A 310 21.28 -0.15 1.66
CA SER A 310 20.75 -1.38 2.24
C SER A 310 20.44 -1.21 3.73
N PHE A 311 21.34 -0.58 4.49
CA PHE A 311 21.14 -0.30 5.91
C PHE A 311 20.11 0.81 6.14
N ARG A 312 20.04 1.84 5.28
CA ARG A 312 18.93 2.83 5.33
C ARG A 312 17.58 2.13 5.23
N LEU A 313 17.42 1.23 4.27
CA LEU A 313 16.19 0.45 4.10
C LEU A 313 15.90 -0.50 5.28
N ALA A 314 16.94 -1.14 5.84
CA ALA A 314 16.79 -2.01 7.02
C ALA A 314 16.29 -1.24 8.24
N VAL A 315 16.90 -0.08 8.52
CA VAL A 315 16.55 0.77 9.66
C VAL A 315 15.17 1.38 9.47
N VAL A 316 14.87 1.95 8.30
CA VAL A 316 13.54 2.53 8.06
C VAL A 316 12.44 1.46 8.09
N GLY A 317 12.68 0.29 7.48
CA GLY A 317 11.76 -0.85 7.58
C GLY A 317 11.54 -1.28 9.03
N GLY A 318 12.59 -1.27 9.85
CA GLY A 318 12.51 -1.55 11.29
C GLY A 318 11.71 -0.51 12.07
N ILE A 319 11.95 0.79 11.84
CA ILE A 319 11.18 1.88 12.45
C ILE A 319 9.70 1.74 12.09
N PHE A 320 9.39 1.47 10.82
CA PHE A 320 8.03 1.25 10.36
C PHE A 320 7.37 0.04 11.05
N GLN A 321 8.08 -1.09 11.13
CA GLN A 321 7.59 -2.28 11.83
C GLN A 321 7.33 -2.01 13.32
N LEU A 322 8.22 -1.29 14.00
CA LEU A 322 8.03 -0.89 15.41
C LEU A 322 6.87 0.10 15.57
N CYS A 323 6.58 0.93 14.57
CA CYS A 323 5.46 1.87 14.62
C CYS A 323 4.10 1.14 14.54
N PHE A 324 3.97 0.16 13.63
CA PHE A 324 2.68 -0.46 13.31
C PHE A 324 2.50 -1.87 13.86
N LEU A 325 3.53 -2.72 13.78
CA LEU A 325 3.44 -4.14 14.17
C LEU A 325 3.63 -4.37 15.66
N SER A 326 4.10 -3.38 16.42
CA SER A 326 4.20 -3.47 17.87
C SER A 326 2.88 -3.23 18.59
N ILE A 327 1.88 -2.72 17.88
CA ILE A 327 0.58 -2.37 18.46
C ILE A 327 -0.37 -3.55 18.25
N PRO A 328 -1.03 -4.05 19.31
CA PRO A 328 -2.10 -5.03 19.17
C PRO A 328 -3.19 -4.52 18.22
N GLN A 329 -3.77 -5.40 17.39
CA GLN A 329 -4.77 -5.00 16.39
C GLN A 329 -5.99 -4.27 17.00
N ALA A 330 -6.37 -4.64 18.23
CA ALA A 330 -7.46 -3.99 18.97
C ALA A 330 -7.14 -2.52 19.35
N GLU A 331 -5.86 -2.22 19.56
CA GLU A 331 -5.36 -0.93 20.03
C GLU A 331 -5.01 0.01 18.88
N LEU A 332 -4.69 -0.55 17.70
CA LEU A 332 -4.33 0.18 16.48
C LEU A 332 -5.43 1.19 16.07
N LEU A 333 -6.68 0.89 16.40
CA LEU A 333 -7.83 1.77 16.20
C LEU A 333 -7.77 3.03 17.05
N SER A 334 -7.47 2.90 18.34
CA SER A 334 -7.25 4.06 19.21
C SER A 334 -6.03 4.88 18.79
N THR A 335 -4.99 4.23 18.26
CA THR A 335 -3.81 4.92 17.74
C THR A 335 -4.17 5.81 16.55
N PHE A 336 -4.96 5.28 15.60
CA PHE A 336 -5.48 6.05 14.47
C PHE A 336 -6.33 7.24 14.89
N TRP A 337 -7.19 7.07 15.89
CA TRP A 337 -7.97 8.17 16.45
C TRP A 337 -7.08 9.32 16.95
N HIS A 338 -6.02 8.99 17.70
CA HIS A 338 -5.09 9.97 18.25
C HIS A 338 -4.20 10.62 17.18
N TRP A 339 -3.94 9.94 16.06
CA TRP A 339 -3.29 10.53 14.88
C TRP A 339 -4.20 11.46 14.07
N GLY A 340 -5.42 11.73 14.55
CA GLY A 340 -6.36 12.65 13.91
C GLY A 340 -7.29 12.00 12.90
N ILE A 341 -7.27 10.67 12.75
CA ILE A 341 -8.19 9.94 11.87
C ILE A 341 -9.56 9.87 12.57
N ARG A 342 -10.51 10.65 12.08
CA ARG A 342 -11.85 10.78 12.69
C ARG A 342 -12.96 10.22 11.79
N ARG A 343 -14.08 9.86 12.43
CA ARG A 343 -15.37 9.51 11.80
C ARG A 343 -15.23 8.46 10.69
N ASP A 344 -15.43 8.88 9.45
CA ASP A 344 -15.53 8.06 8.25
C ASP A 344 -14.26 7.27 7.96
N HIS A 345 -13.11 7.90 8.14
CA HIS A 345 -11.82 7.31 7.87
C HIS A 345 -11.47 6.20 8.87
N LEU A 346 -11.98 6.31 10.12
CA LEU A 346 -11.80 5.28 11.14
C LEU A 346 -12.57 4.01 10.79
N ILE A 347 -13.83 4.16 10.36
CA ILE A 347 -14.68 3.02 9.95
C ILE A 347 -14.07 2.29 8.76
N VAL A 348 -13.54 3.05 7.80
CA VAL A 348 -12.81 2.51 6.65
C VAL A 348 -11.58 1.73 7.08
N ALA A 349 -10.78 2.29 8.00
CA ALA A 349 -9.59 1.63 8.54
C ALA A 349 -9.95 0.33 9.28
N ILE A 350 -10.98 0.34 10.13
CA ILE A 350 -11.52 -0.85 10.81
C ILE A 350 -11.93 -1.91 9.78
N GLY A 351 -12.72 -1.49 8.78
CA GLY A 351 -13.17 -2.37 7.71
C GLY A 351 -12.00 -3.04 6.99
N ALA A 352 -10.91 -2.32 6.75
CA ALA A 352 -9.77 -2.81 5.98
C ALA A 352 -9.09 -4.01 6.66
N PHE A 353 -8.89 -3.96 7.97
CA PHE A 353 -8.30 -5.06 8.74
C PHE A 353 -9.20 -6.29 8.82
N THR A 354 -10.51 -6.07 8.94
CA THR A 354 -11.48 -7.17 9.09
C THR A 354 -11.79 -7.86 7.75
N ILE A 355 -11.83 -7.11 6.65
CA ILE A 355 -12.27 -7.60 5.34
C ILE A 355 -11.18 -8.39 4.60
N TRP A 356 -9.90 -8.06 4.82
CA TRP A 356 -8.80 -8.73 4.14
C TRP A 356 -8.79 -10.26 4.38
N PRO A 357 -8.81 -10.78 5.63
CA PRO A 357 -8.83 -12.22 5.88
C PRO A 357 -10.05 -12.91 5.25
N GLU A 358 -11.21 -12.25 5.28
CA GLU A 358 -12.45 -12.75 4.66
C GLU A 358 -12.28 -12.89 3.13
N LEU A 359 -11.76 -11.86 2.47
CA LEU A 359 -11.53 -11.88 1.02
C LEU A 359 -10.46 -12.90 0.61
N LYS A 360 -9.39 -13.04 1.41
CA LYS A 360 -8.38 -14.07 1.20
C LYS A 360 -8.99 -15.48 1.27
N LEU A 361 -9.81 -15.75 2.28
CA LEU A 361 -10.51 -17.03 2.40
C LEU A 361 -11.44 -17.28 1.20
N ARG A 362 -12.16 -16.25 0.74
CA ARG A 362 -13.01 -16.36 -0.47
C ARG A 362 -12.19 -16.66 -1.72
N ALA A 363 -11.04 -16.01 -1.89
CA ALA A 363 -10.13 -16.29 -3.00
C ALA A 363 -9.64 -17.74 -2.98
N GLU A 364 -9.24 -18.26 -1.81
CA GLU A 364 -8.83 -19.64 -1.62
C GLU A 364 -9.99 -20.62 -1.93
N GLN A 365 -11.21 -20.34 -1.44
CA GLN A 365 -12.40 -21.16 -1.74
C GLN A 365 -12.70 -21.21 -3.25
N ILE A 366 -12.60 -20.09 -3.96
CA ILE A 366 -12.81 -20.03 -5.41
C ILE A 366 -11.74 -20.87 -6.13
N ILE A 367 -10.47 -20.73 -5.74
CA ILE A 367 -9.37 -21.50 -6.32
C ILE A 367 -9.59 -23.01 -6.09
N THR A 368 -9.85 -23.41 -4.85
CA THR A 368 -10.07 -24.82 -4.47
C THR A 368 -11.28 -25.41 -5.20
N ALA A 369 -12.38 -24.67 -5.32
CA ALA A 369 -13.55 -25.11 -6.08
C ALA A 369 -13.23 -25.30 -7.58
N ARG A 370 -12.33 -24.50 -8.16
CA ARG A 370 -11.91 -24.68 -9.55
C ARG A 370 -10.96 -25.86 -9.73
N TYR A 371 -10.04 -26.09 -8.78
CA TYR A 371 -9.22 -27.30 -8.75
C TYR A 371 -10.09 -28.56 -8.66
N ALA A 372 -11.07 -28.57 -7.76
CA ALA A 372 -12.00 -29.70 -7.60
C ALA A 372 -12.82 -29.99 -8.87
N ARG A 373 -13.09 -28.98 -9.71
CA ARG A 373 -13.77 -29.14 -11.01
C ARG A 373 -12.84 -29.52 -12.16
N GLY A 374 -11.55 -29.76 -11.90
CA GLY A 374 -10.56 -30.05 -12.95
C GLY A 374 -10.25 -28.87 -13.87
N LEU A 375 -10.62 -27.63 -13.49
CA LEU A 375 -10.45 -26.43 -14.33
C LEU A 375 -9.05 -25.79 -14.21
N LEU A 376 -8.24 -26.28 -13.27
CA LEU A 376 -6.82 -25.91 -13.10
C LEU A 376 -5.92 -27.15 -13.21
N PRO A 377 -5.91 -27.88 -14.34
CA PRO A 377 -5.17 -29.14 -14.46
C PRO A 377 -3.68 -28.93 -14.72
N ASP A 378 -3.30 -27.80 -15.31
CA ASP A 378 -2.00 -27.62 -15.98
C ASP A 378 -1.02 -26.67 -15.27
N ARG A 379 0.28 -26.98 -15.37
CA ARG A 379 1.37 -26.13 -14.84
C ARG A 379 1.78 -24.97 -15.75
N ARG A 380 1.24 -24.88 -16.97
CA ARG A 380 1.64 -23.89 -18.00
C ARG A 380 1.20 -22.46 -17.63
N LEU A 381 2.04 -21.46 -17.91
CA LEU A 381 1.74 -20.05 -17.57
C LEU A 381 0.51 -19.49 -18.31
N ILE A 382 0.35 -19.84 -19.59
CA ILE A 382 -0.74 -19.35 -20.44
C ILE A 382 -2.10 -19.85 -19.92
N SER A 383 -2.19 -21.11 -19.49
CA SER A 383 -3.43 -21.66 -18.95
C SER A 383 -3.79 -20.97 -17.63
N ARG A 384 -2.82 -20.72 -16.74
CA ARG A 384 -3.05 -19.97 -15.50
C ARG A 384 -3.52 -18.54 -15.74
N PHE A 385 -2.94 -17.84 -16.72
CA PHE A 385 -3.36 -16.50 -17.09
C PHE A 385 -4.80 -16.48 -17.63
N ARG A 386 -5.17 -17.46 -18.48
CA ARG A 386 -6.54 -17.60 -19.00
C ARG A 386 -7.58 -17.84 -17.90
N GLN A 387 -7.18 -18.37 -16.75
CA GLN A 387 -8.08 -18.60 -15.61
C GLN A 387 -8.35 -17.34 -14.78
N LEU A 388 -7.50 -16.32 -14.89
CA LEU A 388 -7.56 -15.13 -14.06
C LEU A 388 -8.92 -14.39 -14.12
N PRO A 389 -9.56 -14.17 -15.28
CA PRO A 389 -10.88 -13.56 -15.33
C PRO A 389 -11.94 -14.36 -14.54
N TYR A 390 -11.86 -15.70 -14.60
CA TYR A 390 -12.81 -16.57 -13.91
C TYR A 390 -12.62 -16.62 -12.39
N LEU A 391 -11.44 -16.21 -11.89
CA LEU A 391 -11.18 -16.00 -10.47
C LEU A 391 -11.60 -14.60 -10.02
N LEU A 392 -11.30 -13.58 -10.85
CA LEU A 392 -11.61 -12.17 -10.62
C LEU A 392 -13.10 -11.91 -10.48
N ARG A 393 -13.90 -12.37 -11.45
CA ARG A 393 -15.32 -12.00 -11.53
C ARG A 393 -16.13 -12.42 -10.30
N PRO A 394 -16.07 -13.67 -9.81
CA PRO A 394 -16.80 -14.06 -8.60
C PRO A 394 -16.36 -13.27 -7.36
N LEU A 395 -15.05 -13.05 -7.19
CA LEU A 395 -14.48 -12.30 -6.08
C LEU A 395 -15.00 -10.86 -6.06
N LEU A 396 -15.04 -10.20 -7.22
CA LEU A 396 -15.50 -8.84 -7.39
C LEU A 396 -17.02 -8.68 -7.23
N VAL A 397 -17.80 -9.60 -7.80
CA VAL A 397 -19.26 -9.57 -7.61
C VAL A 397 -19.60 -9.78 -6.14
N TRP A 398 -18.91 -10.70 -5.48
CA TRP A 398 -19.06 -10.92 -4.04
C TRP A 398 -18.68 -9.67 -3.26
N SER A 399 -17.53 -9.05 -3.56
CA SER A 399 -17.08 -7.85 -2.84
C SER A 399 -18.07 -6.71 -3.01
N LEU A 400 -18.54 -6.41 -4.23
CA LEU A 400 -19.52 -5.34 -4.46
C LEU A 400 -20.85 -5.60 -3.75
N ARG A 401 -21.33 -6.85 -3.76
CA ARG A 401 -22.55 -7.23 -3.02
C ARG A 401 -22.36 -7.05 -1.51
N ALA A 402 -21.21 -7.47 -0.99
CA ALA A 402 -20.86 -7.28 0.40
C ALA A 402 -20.76 -5.79 0.76
N ALA A 403 -20.34 -4.92 -0.17
CA ALA A 403 -20.31 -3.47 0.04
C ALA A 403 -21.72 -2.93 0.27
N VAL A 404 -22.66 -3.30 -0.60
CA VAL A 404 -24.05 -2.85 -0.54
C VAL A 404 -24.72 -3.34 0.74
N GLN A 405 -24.61 -4.64 1.04
CA GLN A 405 -25.19 -5.21 2.26
C GLN A 405 -24.60 -4.56 3.52
N ARG A 406 -23.29 -4.31 3.53
CA ARG A 406 -22.62 -3.68 4.67
C ARG A 406 -23.02 -2.22 4.82
N SER A 407 -23.17 -1.47 3.72
CA SER A 407 -23.67 -0.09 3.80
C SER A 407 -25.10 -0.03 4.32
N GLU A 408 -25.99 -0.95 3.89
CA GLU A 408 -27.36 -1.03 4.40
C GLU A 408 -27.39 -1.33 5.90
N LEU A 409 -26.54 -2.26 6.36
CA LEU A 409 -26.39 -2.55 7.79
C LEU A 409 -25.85 -1.35 8.58
N TRP A 410 -24.94 -0.58 7.99
CA TRP A 410 -24.39 0.63 8.63
C TRP A 410 -25.45 1.71 8.77
N ASP A 411 -26.29 1.89 7.75
CA ASP A 411 -27.40 2.83 7.76
C ASP A 411 -28.49 2.39 8.76
N GLN A 412 -28.88 1.10 8.74
CA GLN A 412 -29.84 0.53 9.70
C GLN A 412 -29.39 0.71 11.16
N LYS A 413 -28.10 0.49 11.44
CA LYS A 413 -27.53 0.61 12.80
C LYS A 413 -27.11 2.04 13.15
N ARG A 414 -27.23 3.01 12.23
CA ARG A 414 -26.70 4.38 12.36
C ARG A 414 -25.24 4.39 12.82
N LEU A 415 -24.42 3.49 12.28
CA LEU A 415 -23.04 3.31 12.71
C LEU A 415 -22.18 4.55 12.44
N LEU A 416 -22.41 5.23 11.31
CA LEU A 416 -21.69 6.46 10.96
C LEU A 416 -21.89 7.57 12.00
N ASP A 417 -23.08 7.65 12.59
CA ASP A 417 -23.41 8.66 13.60
C ASP A 417 -22.82 8.25 14.96
N ARG A 418 -22.95 6.99 15.35
CA ARG A 418 -22.46 6.47 16.65
C ARG A 418 -20.94 6.54 16.79
N VAL A 419 -20.18 6.23 15.73
CA VAL A 419 -18.71 6.24 15.79
C VAL A 419 -18.16 7.65 16.04
N GLY A 420 -18.91 8.69 15.68
CA GLY A 420 -18.55 10.07 16.00
C GLY A 420 -18.54 10.39 17.51
N HIS A 421 -19.23 9.58 18.33
CA HIS A 421 -19.41 9.80 19.77
C HIS A 421 -18.55 8.88 20.65
N ILE A 422 -17.80 7.95 20.07
CA ILE A 422 -16.89 7.07 20.84
C ILE A 422 -15.65 7.88 21.22
N ARG A 423 -15.46 8.13 22.53
CA ARG A 423 -14.22 8.72 23.06
C ARG A 423 -13.32 7.61 23.57
N HIS A 424 -12.13 7.52 22.99
CA HIS A 424 -11.06 6.68 23.52
C HIS A 424 -10.28 7.48 24.56
N ALA A 425 -10.40 7.09 25.83
CA ALA A 425 -9.59 7.65 26.91
C ALA A 425 -8.26 6.89 26.97
N TYR A 426 -7.15 7.61 26.82
CA TYR A 426 -5.81 7.04 26.94
C TYR A 426 -5.37 7.00 28.40
N GLU A 427 -5.03 5.81 28.89
CA GLU A 427 -4.35 5.61 30.17
C GLU A 427 -2.97 5.03 29.88
N GLY A 428 -1.93 5.86 29.93
CA GLY A 428 -0.56 5.40 29.75
C GLY A 428 0.47 6.46 30.15
N SER A 429 1.72 6.05 30.31
CA SER A 429 2.78 6.89 30.85
C SER A 429 3.19 7.98 29.85
N ARG A 430 2.97 9.27 30.20
CA ARG A 430 3.46 10.42 29.41
C ARG A 430 5.00 10.43 29.33
N LEU A 431 5.68 9.94 30.35
CA LEU A 431 7.14 9.86 30.42
C LEU A 431 7.72 9.00 29.28
N SER A 432 7.13 7.84 29.01
CA SER A 432 7.58 6.95 27.92
C SER A 432 7.58 7.63 26.55
N GLY A 433 6.56 8.45 26.27
CA GLY A 433 6.44 9.19 25.01
C GLY A 433 7.52 10.26 24.86
N VAL A 434 7.83 10.99 25.95
CA VAL A 434 8.89 12.00 25.96
C VAL A 434 10.25 11.36 25.74
N THR A 435 10.53 10.20 26.36
CA THR A 435 11.80 9.47 26.16
C THR A 435 11.97 9.02 24.71
N PHE A 436 10.93 8.48 24.07
CA PHE A 436 11.00 8.04 22.67
C PHE A 436 11.22 9.20 21.68
N ILE A 437 10.54 10.33 21.90
CA ILE A 437 10.76 11.54 21.10
C ILE A 437 12.18 12.07 21.33
N GLY A 438 12.64 12.11 22.58
CA GLY A 438 13.99 12.54 22.95
C GLY A 438 15.08 11.72 22.25
N ILE A 439 14.98 10.38 22.29
CA ILE A 439 15.92 9.49 21.58
C ILE A 439 15.92 9.78 20.07
N SER A 440 14.74 9.99 19.48
CA SER A 440 14.63 10.27 18.05
C SER A 440 15.19 11.64 17.68
N LEU A 441 15.03 12.64 18.55
CA LEU A 441 15.62 13.97 18.36
C LEU A 441 17.14 13.94 18.50
N VAL A 442 17.69 13.21 19.47
CA VAL A 442 19.14 13.01 19.61
C VAL A 442 19.69 12.37 18.34
N TRP A 443 19.02 11.33 17.84
CA TRP A 443 19.35 10.70 16.56
C TRP A 443 19.35 11.72 15.40
N LEU A 444 18.32 12.56 15.30
CA LEU A 444 18.24 13.58 14.25
C LEU A 444 19.38 14.59 14.37
N VAL A 445 19.69 15.07 15.58
CA VAL A 445 20.72 16.07 15.83
C VAL A 445 22.12 15.54 15.50
N ILE A 446 22.43 14.29 15.88
CA ILE A 446 23.72 13.67 15.53
C ILE A 446 23.94 13.70 14.01
N ASN A 447 22.93 13.31 13.23
CA ASN A 447 23.04 13.30 11.77
C ASN A 447 22.93 14.69 11.13
N LEU A 448 22.51 15.73 11.86
CA LEU A 448 22.51 17.12 11.39
C LEU A 448 23.85 17.82 11.60
N VAL A 449 24.61 17.40 12.63
CA VAL A 449 25.92 17.98 12.96
C VAL A 449 27.02 17.43 12.04
N ASP A 450 26.80 16.25 11.46
CA ASP A 450 27.71 15.61 10.49
C ASP A 450 27.51 16.08 9.03
N ILE A 451 26.52 16.95 8.76
CA ILE A 451 26.27 17.62 7.46
C ILE A 451 26.91 19.01 7.47
#